data_AF-A0A7M5X3N7-F1
#
_entry.id   AF-A0A7M5X3N7-F1
#
_cell.length_a   1.000
_cell.length_b   1.000
_cell.length_c   1.000
_cell.angle_alpha   90.00
_cell.angle_beta   90.00
_cell.angle_gamma   90.00
#
_symmetry.space_group_name_H-M   'P 1'
#
loop_
_entity.id
_entity.type
_entity.pdbx_description
1 polymer ?
#
loop_
_entity_poly.entity_id
_entity_poly.type
_entity_poly.pdbx_seq_one_letter_code
_entity_poly.pdbx_strand_id
1 'polypeptide(L)'
;MLRSKRPDQRRPKGGLLVGRRHIKPKNLNKSISAEDLYNIAFGFGISASGGGGSFMQGLEIAQRSIADGFESVDIYEPKELTGTGRAFVSGGIGKPESLQDPIAFGEKVLVLLENLDKYLRRSGSSLQGILPVEAGPINGLLPIYNVHAYNKKQTDPERKIWLFDCDGAGRAVPALTTLMYDYFSEGTCPITYNFKNDAGDTRNILLQSAEVLNGSDAEQVFSSVMLYGDGSMNESIPFTCWQFDEEMAKDGIRFPTGTYRFWKNMGALFKQSYKDKDKLIEFLKVLNFENYYSRHLFQDQIYTSTVDDIVQVPNDRWNVGYIKFDVDADSEKRLYFVNENLTISKLTYKDNKLETLATAPSSITSFFKDPNPDKVPIGTDGTTLEPGFIPYNTGDIDKIAKLKGVEIIIAVTDPTIPSKMNFLYEDDMRSRFLDVMNGTFEQLNAENDEYIFPDLIEEVIPLPPLKDDV
;
A
#
# COMPACT_ATOMS: atom_id res chain seq x y z
N MET A 1 -2.00 -70.71 -2.99
CA MET A 1 -2.47 -69.96 -1.81
C MET A 1 -3.31 -68.78 -2.28
N LEU A 2 -4.41 -68.54 -1.57
CA LEU A 2 -5.65 -67.94 -2.05
C LEU A 2 -5.55 -66.46 -2.47
N ARG A 3 -6.03 -66.17 -3.69
CA ARG A 3 -6.63 -64.88 -4.06
C ARG A 3 -8.10 -64.92 -3.66
N SER A 4 -8.57 -63.97 -2.84
CA SER A 4 -10.00 -63.73 -2.65
C SER A 4 -10.33 -62.24 -2.66
N LYS A 5 -11.28 -61.90 -3.52
CA LYS A 5 -11.93 -60.61 -3.76
C LYS A 5 -12.54 -60.00 -2.48
N ARG A 6 -12.61 -58.67 -2.42
CA ARG A 6 -13.66 -57.90 -1.71
C ARG A 6 -14.04 -56.63 -2.50
N PRO A 7 -15.26 -56.11 -2.29
CA PRO A 7 -16.20 -55.86 -3.38
C PRO A 7 -16.38 -54.38 -3.76
N ASP A 8 -16.93 -54.23 -4.95
CA ASP A 8 -17.51 -53.02 -5.53
C ASP A 8 -18.68 -52.49 -4.67
N GLN A 9 -18.51 -51.27 -4.12
CA GLN A 9 -19.63 -50.48 -3.61
C GLN A 9 -19.69 -49.16 -4.38
N ARG A 10 -20.69 -49.12 -5.26
CA ARG A 10 -21.14 -47.98 -6.06
C ARG A 10 -21.36 -46.75 -5.18
N ARG A 11 -20.68 -45.65 -5.48
CA ARG A 11 -21.08 -44.31 -5.01
C ARG A 11 -22.20 -43.75 -5.89
N PRO A 12 -23.16 -42.99 -5.33
CA PRO A 12 -24.29 -42.44 -6.08
C PRO A 12 -23.82 -41.43 -7.13
N LYS A 13 -24.37 -41.52 -8.33
CA LYS A 13 -24.35 -40.45 -9.33
C LYS A 13 -25.27 -39.33 -8.84
N GLY A 14 -24.70 -38.20 -8.43
CA GLY A 14 -25.48 -37.04 -8.01
C GLY A 14 -24.65 -36.08 -7.17
N GLY A 15 -23.66 -35.42 -7.79
CA GLY A 15 -22.88 -34.36 -7.18
C GLY A 15 -22.48 -33.37 -8.26
N LEU A 16 -22.96 -32.15 -8.12
CA LEU A 16 -22.74 -31.03 -9.04
C LEU A 16 -21.24 -30.87 -9.31
N LEU A 17 -20.80 -31.13 -10.54
CA LEU A 17 -19.47 -30.76 -11.01
C LEU A 17 -19.42 -29.23 -11.10
N VAL A 18 -19.04 -28.58 -10.00
CA VAL A 18 -18.57 -27.19 -10.03
C VAL A 18 -17.23 -27.23 -10.74
N GLY A 19 -17.26 -26.94 -12.04
CA GLY A 19 -16.07 -26.93 -12.87
C GLY A 19 -15.04 -25.96 -12.31
N ARG A 20 -13.85 -26.47 -11.98
CA ARG A 20 -12.64 -25.68 -11.79
C ARG A 20 -12.33 -24.94 -13.10
N ARG A 21 -12.91 -23.75 -13.28
CA ARG A 21 -12.36 -22.76 -14.20
C ARG A 21 -11.36 -21.95 -13.41
N HIS A 22 -10.07 -22.25 -13.57
CA HIS A 22 -9.04 -21.23 -13.38
C HIS A 22 -9.44 -20.04 -14.26
N ILE A 23 -9.80 -18.93 -13.62
CA ILE A 23 -9.93 -17.65 -14.30
C ILE A 23 -8.50 -17.29 -14.71
N LYS A 24 -8.10 -17.68 -15.92
CA LYS A 24 -6.99 -17.02 -16.58
C LYS A 24 -7.53 -15.65 -16.98
N PRO A 25 -7.01 -14.52 -16.46
CA PRO A 25 -7.46 -13.22 -16.90
C PRO A 25 -7.00 -13.04 -18.36
N LYS A 26 -7.86 -13.43 -19.30
CA LYS A 26 -7.72 -13.07 -20.70
C LYS A 26 -8.24 -11.64 -20.83
N ASN A 27 -7.33 -10.73 -21.15
CA ASN A 27 -7.58 -9.32 -21.44
C ASN A 27 -8.26 -8.54 -20.31
N LEU A 28 -7.59 -8.43 -19.17
CA LEU A 28 -7.88 -7.31 -18.25
C LEU A 28 -7.49 -6.01 -18.96
N ASN A 29 -8.39 -5.02 -18.91
CA ASN A 29 -8.27 -3.74 -19.62
C ASN A 29 -6.90 -3.09 -19.31
N LYS A 30 -6.09 -2.80 -20.34
CA LYS A 30 -4.79 -2.13 -20.24
C LYS A 30 -4.89 -0.61 -19.99
N SER A 31 -6.06 -0.14 -19.56
CA SER A 31 -6.33 1.28 -19.38
C SER A 31 -7.10 1.52 -18.09
N ILE A 32 -6.78 2.64 -17.45
CA ILE A 32 -7.44 3.21 -16.28
C ILE A 32 -8.28 4.37 -16.78
N SER A 33 -9.60 4.26 -16.66
CA SER A 33 -10.57 5.31 -16.99
C SER A 33 -10.85 6.25 -15.81
N ALA A 34 -11.60 7.33 -16.03
CA ALA A 34 -12.05 8.24 -14.97
C ALA A 34 -12.80 7.51 -13.82
N GLU A 35 -13.71 6.60 -14.14
CA GLU A 35 -14.43 5.80 -13.11
C GLU A 35 -13.47 4.88 -12.34
N ASP A 36 -12.43 4.39 -13.01
CA ASP A 36 -11.44 3.52 -12.39
C ASP A 36 -10.63 4.26 -11.31
N LEU A 37 -10.48 5.58 -11.37
CA LEU A 37 -9.78 6.33 -10.32
C LEU A 37 -10.46 6.14 -8.95
N TYR A 38 -11.79 6.26 -8.91
CA TYR A 38 -12.54 6.01 -7.68
C TYR A 38 -12.44 4.56 -7.24
N ASN A 39 -12.55 3.62 -8.18
CA ASN A 39 -12.39 2.20 -7.88
C ASN A 39 -11.00 1.90 -7.29
N ILE A 40 -9.94 2.48 -7.84
CA ILE A 40 -8.57 2.32 -7.36
C ILE A 40 -8.41 2.94 -5.97
N ALA A 41 -9.00 4.10 -5.69
CA ALA A 41 -8.95 4.70 -4.35
C ALA A 41 -9.53 3.77 -3.28
N PHE A 42 -10.68 3.13 -3.54
CA PHE A 42 -11.23 2.09 -2.65
C PHE A 42 -10.36 0.84 -2.60
N GLY A 43 -9.87 0.37 -3.74
CA GLY A 43 -9.01 -0.80 -3.82
C GLY A 43 -7.74 -0.65 -2.98
N PHE A 44 -7.02 0.45 -3.14
CA PHE A 44 -5.83 0.74 -2.35
C PHE A 44 -6.15 1.15 -0.92
N GLY A 45 -7.33 1.70 -0.62
CA GLY A 45 -7.78 1.83 0.77
C GLY A 45 -7.87 0.47 1.48
N ILE A 46 -8.22 -0.60 0.76
CA ILE A 46 -8.26 -1.96 1.32
C ILE A 46 -6.86 -2.54 1.50
N SER A 47 -5.97 -2.35 0.53
CA SER A 47 -4.68 -3.05 0.49
C SER A 47 -3.56 -2.37 1.26
N ALA A 48 -3.65 -1.06 1.47
CA ALA A 48 -2.59 -0.23 2.03
C ALA A 48 -2.32 -0.46 3.53
N SER A 49 -3.04 -1.38 4.19
CA SER A 49 -2.82 -1.71 5.60
C SER A 49 -2.86 -0.45 6.49
N GLY A 50 -3.83 0.44 6.26
CA GLY A 50 -3.97 1.70 7.00
C GLY A 50 -2.97 2.82 6.64
N GLY A 51 -1.99 2.60 5.77
CA GLY A 51 -1.00 3.61 5.36
C GLY A 51 -1.19 4.15 3.93
N GLY A 52 -0.11 4.60 3.29
CA GLY A 52 -0.13 4.96 1.85
C GLY A 52 -0.89 6.26 1.50
N GLY A 53 -1.13 7.09 2.51
CA GLY A 53 -1.85 8.36 2.44
C GLY A 53 -3.34 8.28 2.80
N SER A 54 -3.95 9.45 3.01
CA SER A 54 -5.38 9.60 3.35
C SER A 54 -6.29 9.02 2.26
N PHE A 55 -7.30 8.26 2.66
CA PHE A 55 -8.35 7.77 1.77
C PHE A 55 -9.15 8.93 1.17
N MET A 56 -9.47 9.94 1.99
CA MET A 56 -10.21 11.12 1.54
C MET A 56 -9.43 11.93 0.51
N GLN A 57 -8.12 12.11 0.72
CA GLN A 57 -7.25 12.76 -0.26
C GLN A 57 -7.08 11.93 -1.53
N GLY A 58 -7.08 10.60 -1.45
CA GLY A 58 -7.13 9.74 -2.63
C GLY A 58 -8.37 10.00 -3.51
N LEU A 59 -9.55 10.12 -2.89
CA LEU A 59 -10.78 10.52 -3.59
C LEU A 59 -10.70 11.94 -4.16
N GLU A 60 -10.04 12.86 -3.45
CA GLU A 60 -9.79 14.21 -3.92
C GLU A 60 -8.88 14.23 -5.16
N ILE A 61 -7.80 13.44 -5.19
CA ILE A 61 -6.94 13.29 -6.37
C ILE A 61 -7.75 12.77 -7.55
N ALA A 62 -8.61 11.76 -7.35
CA ALA A 62 -9.48 11.25 -8.41
C ALA A 62 -10.40 12.36 -8.97
N GLN A 63 -11.11 13.08 -8.08
CA GLN A 63 -12.00 14.16 -8.46
C GLN A 63 -11.27 15.28 -9.22
N ARG A 64 -10.14 15.76 -8.68
CA ARG A 64 -9.37 16.87 -9.26
C ARG A 64 -8.69 16.47 -10.57
N SER A 65 -8.26 15.22 -10.72
CA SER A 65 -7.72 14.71 -11.98
C SER A 65 -8.79 14.75 -13.08
N ILE A 66 -10.01 14.30 -12.79
CA ILE A 66 -11.13 14.36 -13.74
C ILE A 66 -11.48 15.80 -14.09
N ALA A 67 -11.51 16.69 -13.09
CA ALA A 67 -11.73 18.12 -13.31
C ALA A 67 -10.64 18.77 -14.18
N ASP A 68 -9.40 18.27 -14.12
CA ASP A 68 -8.29 18.69 -15.00
C ASP A 68 -8.32 18.01 -16.39
N GLY A 69 -9.36 17.23 -16.70
CA GLY A 69 -9.55 16.60 -18.02
C GLY A 69 -8.90 15.22 -18.15
N PHE A 70 -8.69 14.50 -17.05
CA PHE A 70 -8.35 13.09 -17.10
C PHE A 70 -9.48 12.28 -17.74
N GLU A 71 -9.17 11.60 -18.85
CA GLU A 71 -10.07 10.64 -19.49
C GLU A 71 -9.59 9.20 -19.23
N SER A 72 -8.33 8.93 -19.58
CA SER A 72 -7.69 7.64 -19.35
C SER A 72 -6.16 7.70 -19.36
N VAL A 73 -5.54 6.72 -18.71
CA VAL A 73 -4.10 6.42 -18.82
C VAL A 73 -3.92 4.93 -19.08
N ASP A 74 -3.07 4.59 -20.04
CA ASP A 74 -2.69 3.21 -20.30
C ASP A 74 -1.65 2.71 -19.28
N ILE A 75 -1.79 1.45 -18.89
CA ILE A 75 -0.89 0.76 -17.97
C ILE A 75 -0.13 -0.36 -18.66
N TYR A 76 1.12 -0.52 -18.27
CA TYR A 76 2.07 -1.44 -18.89
C TYR A 76 2.63 -2.41 -17.86
N GLU A 77 2.93 -3.63 -18.26
CA GLU A 77 3.63 -4.57 -17.39
C GLU A 77 5.12 -4.19 -17.35
N PRO A 78 5.82 -4.30 -16.19
CA PRO A 78 7.23 -3.95 -16.10
C PRO A 78 8.13 -4.62 -17.16
N LYS A 79 7.80 -5.86 -17.55
CA LYS A 79 8.50 -6.60 -18.61
C LYS A 79 8.37 -6.00 -20.02
N GLU A 80 7.48 -5.03 -20.22
CA GLU A 80 7.29 -4.33 -21.50
C GLU A 80 8.29 -3.18 -21.69
N LEU A 81 9.12 -2.87 -20.66
CA LEU A 81 10.21 -1.92 -20.78
C LEU A 81 11.32 -2.50 -21.68
N THR A 82 11.77 -1.73 -22.68
CA THR A 82 12.74 -2.19 -23.69
C THR A 82 13.68 -1.08 -24.13
N GLY A 83 14.89 -1.44 -24.56
CA GLY A 83 15.85 -0.54 -25.18
C GLY A 83 16.56 0.36 -24.16
N THR A 84 16.74 1.63 -24.51
CA THR A 84 17.38 2.63 -23.63
C THR A 84 16.38 3.34 -22.70
N GLY A 85 15.15 2.84 -22.64
CA GLY A 85 14.13 3.30 -21.72
C GLY A 85 14.51 3.01 -20.27
N ARG A 86 14.16 3.92 -19.37
CA ARG A 86 14.30 3.78 -17.92
C ARG A 86 12.99 4.14 -17.25
N ALA A 87 12.65 3.38 -16.21
CA ALA A 87 11.56 3.71 -15.32
C ALA A 87 12.10 4.05 -13.93
N PHE A 88 11.35 4.83 -13.18
CA PHE A 88 11.75 5.25 -11.85
C PHE A 88 10.59 5.10 -10.89
N VAL A 89 10.91 4.69 -9.66
CA VAL A 89 9.97 4.78 -8.55
C VAL A 89 9.69 6.24 -8.25
N SER A 90 8.41 6.57 -8.07
CA SER A 90 7.96 7.93 -7.78
C SER A 90 7.03 7.92 -6.57
N GLY A 91 7.26 8.87 -5.65
CA GLY A 91 6.51 8.95 -4.41
C GLY A 91 6.89 10.14 -3.54
N GLY A 92 6.62 10.00 -2.25
CA GLY A 92 6.93 10.98 -1.23
C GLY A 92 7.18 10.31 0.11
N ILE A 93 7.96 10.97 0.96
CA ILE A 93 8.17 10.57 2.36
C ILE A 93 7.89 11.78 3.25
N GLY A 94 7.26 11.57 4.40
CA GLY A 94 6.95 12.65 5.34
C GLY A 94 5.78 12.33 6.26
N LYS A 95 5.40 13.32 7.07
CA LYS A 95 4.21 13.23 7.92
C LYS A 95 2.95 13.28 7.06
N PRO A 96 1.99 12.37 7.20
CA PRO A 96 0.72 12.44 6.46
C PRO A 96 0.02 13.80 6.61
N GLU A 97 0.01 14.38 7.82
CA GLU A 97 -0.62 15.68 8.11
C GLU A 97 0.04 16.87 7.39
N SER A 98 1.31 16.75 7.01
CA SER A 98 2.01 17.82 6.29
C SER A 98 1.57 17.93 4.83
N LEU A 99 0.97 16.87 4.29
CA LEU A 99 0.46 16.83 2.93
C LEU A 99 -0.91 17.52 2.87
N GLN A 100 -0.92 18.86 2.83
CA GLN A 100 -2.15 19.65 2.83
C GLN A 100 -2.88 19.63 1.47
N ASP A 101 -2.14 19.63 0.36
CA ASP A 101 -2.68 19.55 -1.00
C ASP A 101 -1.94 18.45 -1.79
N PRO A 102 -2.60 17.32 -2.10
CA PRO A 102 -1.95 16.21 -2.80
C PRO A 102 -1.61 16.53 -4.27
N ILE A 103 -2.37 17.40 -4.94
CA ILE A 103 -2.09 17.79 -6.32
C ILE A 103 -0.90 18.74 -6.38
N ALA A 104 -0.82 19.71 -5.46
CA ALA A 104 0.35 20.59 -5.35
C ALA A 104 1.62 19.78 -5.04
N PHE A 105 1.50 18.70 -4.26
CA PHE A 105 2.60 17.76 -4.06
C PHE A 105 2.95 17.00 -5.35
N GLY A 106 1.95 16.52 -6.10
CA GLY A 106 2.15 15.91 -7.42
C GLY A 106 2.87 16.83 -8.41
N GLU A 107 2.55 18.13 -8.40
CA GLU A 107 3.26 19.12 -9.23
C GLU A 107 4.76 19.21 -8.90
N LYS A 108 5.12 19.07 -7.62
CA LYS A 108 6.54 18.99 -7.23
C LYS A 108 7.20 17.73 -7.79
N VAL A 109 6.50 16.59 -7.78
CA VAL A 109 6.98 15.34 -8.39
C VAL A 109 7.12 15.47 -9.91
N LEU A 110 6.19 16.15 -10.59
CA LEU A 110 6.28 16.42 -12.03
C LEU A 110 7.57 17.16 -12.41
N VAL A 111 7.96 18.16 -11.61
CA VAL A 111 9.22 18.90 -11.82
C VAL A 111 10.43 17.96 -11.73
N LEU A 112 10.40 16.99 -10.81
CA LEU A 112 11.45 15.98 -10.69
C LEU A 112 11.54 15.09 -11.92
N LEU A 113 10.40 14.59 -12.41
CA LEU A 113 10.33 13.78 -13.64
C LEU A 113 10.84 14.55 -14.87
N GLU A 114 10.50 15.83 -15.00
CA GLU A 114 11.00 16.70 -16.07
C GLU A 114 12.52 16.90 -16.01
N ASN A 115 13.10 17.02 -14.80
CA ASN A 115 14.54 17.15 -14.61
C ASN A 115 15.27 15.82 -14.87
N LEU A 116 14.67 14.70 -14.44
CA LEU A 116 15.19 13.36 -14.68
C LEU A 116 15.18 13.01 -16.18
N ASP A 117 14.11 13.31 -16.93
CA ASP A 117 14.07 13.14 -18.39
C ASP A 117 15.20 13.92 -19.08
N LYS A 118 15.45 15.18 -18.67
CA LYS A 118 16.57 15.98 -19.20
C LYS A 118 17.93 15.36 -18.88
N TYR A 119 18.10 14.80 -17.67
CA TYR A 119 19.32 14.13 -17.26
C TYR A 119 19.57 12.87 -18.10
N LEU A 120 18.59 11.98 -18.23
CA LEU A 120 18.68 10.73 -18.99
C LEU A 120 19.02 10.98 -20.47
N ARG A 121 18.45 12.01 -21.08
CA ARG A 121 18.76 12.35 -22.48
C ARG A 121 20.22 12.74 -22.69
N ARG A 122 20.85 13.37 -21.70
CA ARG A 122 22.28 13.72 -21.78
C ARG A 122 23.18 12.49 -21.73
N SER A 123 22.71 11.38 -21.14
CA SER A 123 23.40 10.10 -21.09
C SER A 123 22.94 9.11 -22.18
N GLY A 124 22.09 9.53 -23.12
CA GLY A 124 21.60 8.68 -24.22
C GLY A 124 20.47 7.71 -23.84
N SER A 125 19.86 7.90 -22.67
CA SER A 125 18.68 7.17 -22.19
C SER A 125 17.41 8.03 -22.28
N SER A 126 16.25 7.44 -21.97
CA SER A 126 14.97 8.16 -21.92
C SER A 126 14.12 7.74 -20.73
N LEU A 127 13.36 8.67 -20.17
CA LEU A 127 12.33 8.35 -19.19
C LEU A 127 11.16 7.69 -19.93
N GLN A 128 10.93 6.40 -19.70
CA GLN A 128 9.87 5.63 -20.34
C GLN A 128 8.64 5.45 -19.45
N GLY A 129 8.79 5.51 -18.13
CA GLY A 129 7.67 5.37 -17.22
C GLY A 129 8.00 5.55 -15.76
N ILE A 130 6.99 5.38 -14.92
CA ILE A 130 7.14 5.39 -13.46
C ILE A 130 6.50 4.15 -12.84
N LEU A 131 7.10 3.71 -11.74
CA LEU A 131 6.54 2.72 -10.83
C LEU A 131 6.02 3.47 -9.59
N PRO A 132 4.81 3.17 -9.08
CA PRO A 132 4.40 3.72 -7.79
C PRO A 132 5.28 3.14 -6.68
N VAL A 133 5.55 3.95 -5.64
CA VAL A 133 6.36 3.53 -4.49
C VAL A 133 5.74 2.34 -3.76
N GLU A 134 4.44 2.36 -3.50
CA GLU A 134 3.72 1.33 -2.76
C GLU A 134 2.21 1.42 -3.01
N ALA A 135 1.44 0.47 -2.49
CA ALA A 135 -0.02 0.53 -2.57
C ALA A 135 -0.58 1.53 -1.54
N GLY A 136 -1.43 2.46 -2.00
CA GLY A 136 -1.99 3.51 -1.14
C GLY A 136 -3.01 4.37 -1.87
N PRO A 137 -4.01 4.95 -1.18
CA PRO A 137 -4.93 5.89 -1.80
C PRO A 137 -4.21 7.08 -2.46
N ILE A 138 -3.13 7.59 -1.85
CA ILE A 138 -2.30 8.65 -2.46
C ILE A 138 -1.18 8.02 -3.27
N ASN A 139 -0.44 7.07 -2.69
CA ASN A 139 0.73 6.47 -3.34
C ASN A 139 0.40 5.71 -4.64
N GLY A 140 -0.85 5.31 -4.84
CA GLY A 140 -1.36 4.76 -6.09
C GLY A 140 -2.06 5.78 -7.01
N LEU A 141 -2.77 6.79 -6.49
CA LEU A 141 -3.47 7.75 -7.37
C LEU A 141 -2.55 8.86 -7.87
N LEU A 142 -1.59 9.28 -7.07
CA LEU A 142 -0.67 10.35 -7.44
C LEU A 142 0.19 9.99 -8.66
N PRO A 143 0.72 8.76 -8.82
CA PRO A 143 1.40 8.36 -10.05
C PRO A 143 0.50 8.40 -11.30
N ILE A 144 -0.80 8.07 -11.18
CA ILE A 144 -1.76 8.20 -12.29
C ILE A 144 -1.90 9.68 -12.69
N TYR A 145 -2.08 10.56 -11.71
CA TYR A 145 -2.13 12.01 -11.94
C TYR A 145 -0.84 12.51 -12.60
N ASN A 146 0.32 12.10 -12.08
CA ASN A 146 1.63 12.52 -12.61
C ASN A 146 1.83 12.08 -14.06
N VAL A 147 1.48 10.83 -14.41
CA VAL A 147 1.57 10.36 -15.80
C VAL A 147 0.62 11.16 -16.70
N HIS A 148 -0.62 11.39 -16.27
CA HIS A 148 -1.57 12.21 -17.02
C HIS A 148 -1.05 13.64 -17.26
N ALA A 149 -0.67 14.33 -16.19
CA ALA A 149 -0.21 15.72 -16.24
C ALA A 149 1.11 15.86 -17.00
N TYR A 150 2.04 14.91 -16.87
CA TYR A 150 3.26 14.87 -17.66
C TYR A 150 2.94 14.71 -19.15
N ASN A 151 2.12 13.71 -19.52
CA ASN A 151 1.78 13.41 -20.91
C ASN A 151 0.95 14.50 -21.58
N LYS A 152 0.11 15.22 -20.83
CA LYS A 152 -0.66 16.38 -21.30
C LYS A 152 0.23 17.53 -21.76
N LYS A 153 1.42 17.68 -21.17
CA LYS A 153 2.42 18.69 -21.56
C LYS A 153 3.28 18.25 -22.76
N GLN A 154 3.27 16.98 -23.15
CA GLN A 154 4.14 16.46 -24.23
C GLN A 154 3.49 16.59 -25.60
N THR A 155 4.16 17.30 -26.51
CA THR A 155 3.78 17.39 -27.93
C THR A 155 4.39 16.28 -28.77
N ASP A 156 5.45 15.65 -28.29
CA ASP A 156 6.14 14.54 -28.95
C ASP A 156 5.64 13.21 -28.34
N PRO A 157 4.96 12.34 -29.12
CA PRO A 157 4.46 11.06 -28.64
C PRO A 157 5.54 10.15 -28.04
N GLU A 158 6.77 10.22 -28.55
CA GLU A 158 7.91 9.41 -28.07
C GLU A 158 8.42 9.87 -26.70
N ARG A 159 7.92 11.01 -26.19
CA ARG A 159 8.23 11.55 -24.86
C ARG A 159 7.14 11.29 -23.84
N LYS A 160 6.04 10.64 -24.22
CA LYS A 160 5.03 10.23 -23.26
C LYS A 160 5.57 9.09 -22.40
N ILE A 161 5.29 9.16 -21.11
CA ILE A 161 5.71 8.17 -20.13
C ILE A 161 4.55 7.23 -19.79
N TRP A 162 4.91 6.04 -19.32
CA TRP A 162 3.99 4.98 -18.95
C TRP A 162 3.78 4.92 -17.44
N LEU A 163 2.60 4.44 -17.05
CA LEU A 163 2.38 3.93 -15.70
C LEU A 163 2.59 2.42 -15.71
N PHE A 164 3.49 1.91 -14.88
CA PHE A 164 3.65 0.46 -14.73
C PHE A 164 2.63 -0.11 -13.76
N ASP A 165 2.01 -1.22 -14.16
CA ASP A 165 1.01 -1.95 -13.38
C ASP A 165 1.69 -2.86 -12.35
N CYS A 166 2.15 -2.22 -11.28
CA CYS A 166 2.91 -2.79 -10.18
C CYS A 166 2.89 -1.83 -9.01
N ASP A 167 3.45 -2.26 -7.87
CA ASP A 167 3.93 -1.38 -6.81
C ASP A 167 5.02 -2.10 -6.00
N GLY A 168 5.58 -1.45 -4.98
CA GLY A 168 6.75 -1.97 -4.27
C GLY A 168 6.49 -3.09 -3.27
N ALA A 169 5.23 -3.31 -2.82
CA ALA A 169 4.96 -4.24 -1.71
C ALA A 169 3.52 -4.79 -1.62
N GLY A 170 2.57 -4.39 -2.47
CA GLY A 170 1.15 -4.73 -2.39
C GLY A 170 0.38 -4.02 -1.25
N ARG A 171 1.12 -3.51 -0.26
CA ARG A 171 0.67 -2.67 0.86
C ARG A 171 1.53 -1.42 0.95
N ALA A 172 1.14 -0.48 1.80
CA ALA A 172 2.04 0.55 2.28
C ALA A 172 2.98 -0.01 3.35
N VAL A 173 4.18 0.53 3.46
CA VAL A 173 5.24 -0.02 4.31
C VAL A 173 5.89 1.03 5.21
N PRO A 174 6.39 0.63 6.40
CA PRO A 174 6.94 1.57 7.38
C PRO A 174 8.34 2.11 7.02
N ALA A 175 9.04 1.48 6.08
CA ALA A 175 10.38 1.89 5.67
C ALA A 175 10.72 1.49 4.22
N LEU A 176 11.54 2.29 3.54
CA LEU A 176 12.00 2.04 2.17
C LEU A 176 12.73 0.70 2.01
N THR A 177 13.41 0.20 3.04
CA THR A 177 14.06 -1.12 3.04
C THR A 177 13.08 -2.29 2.99
N THR A 178 11.80 -2.04 3.27
CA THR A 178 10.71 -3.02 3.20
C THR A 178 9.92 -2.95 1.88
N LEU A 179 10.40 -2.14 0.92
CA LEU A 179 9.96 -2.21 -0.48
C LEU A 179 10.82 -3.21 -1.25
N MET A 180 10.21 -3.99 -2.13
CA MET A 180 10.96 -4.95 -2.96
C MET A 180 11.85 -4.29 -4.01
N TYR A 181 11.69 -2.98 -4.24
CA TYR A 181 12.60 -2.20 -5.06
C TYR A 181 14.01 -2.13 -4.46
N ASP A 182 14.17 -2.40 -3.16
CA ASP A 182 15.47 -2.50 -2.52
C ASP A 182 16.31 -3.69 -3.01
N TYR A 183 15.73 -4.59 -3.80
CA TYR A 183 16.45 -5.64 -4.52
C TYR A 183 17.01 -5.21 -5.88
N PHE A 184 16.75 -3.99 -6.34
CA PHE A 184 17.26 -3.51 -7.63
C PHE A 184 18.79 -3.44 -7.59
N SER A 185 19.44 -4.02 -8.60
CA SER A 185 20.90 -4.13 -8.66
C SER A 185 21.63 -2.78 -8.66
N GLU A 186 20.98 -1.75 -9.20
CA GLU A 186 21.52 -0.38 -9.28
C GLU A 186 21.22 0.45 -8.02
N GLY A 187 20.49 -0.12 -7.06
CA GLY A 187 20.08 0.57 -5.83
C GLY A 187 19.14 1.75 -6.08
N THR A 188 19.16 2.73 -5.17
CA THR A 188 18.25 3.88 -5.19
C THR A 188 18.66 5.00 -6.16
N CYS A 189 19.90 5.01 -6.66
CA CYS A 189 20.40 6.09 -7.51
C CYS A 189 19.98 5.95 -8.99
N PRO A 190 19.87 7.06 -9.73
CA PRO A 190 19.90 8.44 -9.25
C PRO A 190 18.68 8.77 -8.38
N ILE A 191 18.92 9.50 -7.29
CA ILE A 191 17.86 10.04 -6.44
C ILE A 191 17.59 11.48 -6.87
N THR A 192 16.35 11.82 -7.16
CA THR A 192 15.93 13.21 -7.31
C THR A 192 14.91 13.58 -6.26
N TYR A 193 15.02 14.79 -5.70
CA TYR A 193 14.09 15.32 -4.71
C TYR A 193 14.08 16.84 -4.77
N ASN A 194 13.10 17.46 -4.13
CA ASN A 194 13.10 18.91 -3.93
C ASN A 194 12.77 19.30 -2.49
N PHE A 195 13.30 20.45 -2.09
CA PHE A 195 13.15 21.01 -0.75
C PHE A 195 13.17 22.54 -0.81
N LYS A 196 12.72 23.20 0.27
CA LYS A 196 12.81 24.64 0.45
C LYS A 196 14.07 25.01 1.22
N ASN A 197 14.83 25.99 0.72
CA ASN A 197 15.97 26.56 1.43
C ASN A 197 15.52 27.65 2.44
N ASP A 198 16.48 28.27 3.14
CA ASP A 198 16.23 29.31 4.16
C ASP A 198 15.50 30.55 3.62
N ALA A 199 15.60 30.83 2.30
CA ALA A 199 14.88 31.91 1.65
C ALA A 199 13.43 31.53 1.27
N GLY A 200 13.03 30.28 1.51
CA GLY A 200 11.74 29.72 1.10
C GLY A 200 11.68 29.26 -0.36
N ASP A 201 12.79 29.34 -1.10
CA ASP A 201 12.84 28.92 -2.50
C ASP A 201 12.92 27.40 -2.62
N THR A 202 12.18 26.83 -3.56
CA THR A 202 12.36 25.42 -3.94
C THR A 202 13.68 25.19 -4.67
N ARG A 203 14.42 24.17 -4.25
CA ARG A 203 15.63 23.65 -4.89
C ARG A 203 15.38 22.21 -5.32
N ASN A 204 15.73 21.91 -6.57
CA ASN A 204 15.65 20.56 -7.13
C ASN A 204 17.05 19.95 -7.14
N ILE A 205 17.20 18.78 -6.56
CA ILE A 205 18.46 18.06 -6.43
C ILE A 205 18.39 16.78 -7.26
N LEU A 206 19.48 16.48 -7.96
CA LEU A 206 19.77 15.16 -8.49
C LEU A 206 21.05 14.70 -7.80
N LEU A 207 20.94 13.60 -7.06
CA LEU A 207 22.02 12.95 -6.36
C LEU A 207 22.39 11.67 -7.12
N GLN A 208 23.67 11.57 -7.46
CA GLN A 208 24.28 10.37 -8.03
C GLN A 208 25.42 9.95 -7.12
N SER A 209 25.35 8.73 -6.59
CA SER A 209 26.44 8.11 -5.84
C SER A 209 27.31 7.28 -6.77
N ALA A 210 28.58 7.12 -6.40
CA ALA A 210 29.48 6.13 -6.99
C ALA A 210 29.29 4.73 -6.36
N GLU A 211 28.67 4.68 -5.18
CA GLU A 211 28.31 3.45 -4.47
C GLU A 211 26.83 3.12 -4.70
N VAL A 212 26.49 1.82 -4.64
CA VAL A 212 25.10 1.37 -4.69
C VAL A 212 24.44 1.65 -3.35
N LEU A 213 23.54 2.63 -3.33
CA LEU A 213 22.78 3.02 -2.15
C LEU A 213 21.52 2.18 -2.00
N ASN A 214 21.20 1.74 -0.79
CA ASN A 214 19.94 1.03 -0.49
C ASN A 214 18.85 2.00 0.01
N GLY A 215 17.67 1.46 0.33
CA GLY A 215 16.51 2.20 0.84
C GLY A 215 16.80 2.95 2.15
N SER A 216 17.58 2.38 3.06
CA SER A 216 17.98 3.03 4.31
C SER A 216 18.89 4.23 4.05
N ASP A 217 19.83 4.12 3.11
CA ASP A 217 20.68 5.25 2.71
C ASP A 217 19.84 6.40 2.12
N ALA A 218 18.86 6.07 1.28
CA ALA A 218 17.92 7.06 0.73
C ALA A 218 17.04 7.70 1.81
N GLU A 219 16.52 6.93 2.77
CA GLU A 219 15.76 7.46 3.91
C GLU A 219 16.59 8.42 4.76
N GLN A 220 17.88 8.15 4.96
CA GLN A 220 18.77 9.06 5.67
C GLN A 220 18.95 10.38 4.91
N VAL A 221 19.07 10.33 3.58
CA VAL A 221 19.11 11.54 2.73
C VAL A 221 17.82 12.34 2.92
N PHE A 222 16.66 11.72 2.76
CA PHE A 222 15.38 12.43 2.89
C PHE A 222 15.14 12.95 4.30
N SER A 223 15.42 12.14 5.32
CA SER A 223 15.31 12.53 6.73
C SER A 223 16.19 13.73 7.07
N SER A 224 17.41 13.79 6.53
CA SER A 224 18.31 14.93 6.73
C SER A 224 17.76 16.21 6.11
N VAL A 225 17.07 16.10 4.98
CA VAL A 225 16.43 17.23 4.28
C VAL A 225 15.14 17.67 4.98
N MET A 226 14.36 16.73 5.54
CA MET A 226 13.19 17.06 6.37
C MET A 226 13.58 17.87 7.61
N LEU A 227 14.75 17.58 8.19
CA LEU A 227 15.31 18.33 9.33
C LEU A 227 16.01 19.64 8.92
N TYR A 228 16.12 19.95 7.63
CA TYR A 228 16.77 21.17 7.15
C TYR A 228 15.89 22.41 7.44
N GLY A 229 16.48 23.44 8.06
CA GLY A 229 15.77 24.64 8.51
C GLY A 229 15.23 24.47 9.93
N ASP A 230 14.01 24.96 10.19
CA ASP A 230 13.28 24.72 11.44
C ASP A 230 12.38 23.46 11.38
N GLY A 231 12.55 22.63 10.35
CA GLY A 231 11.76 21.42 10.09
C GLY A 231 10.38 21.69 9.47
N SER A 232 9.79 22.87 9.67
CA SER A 232 8.41 23.18 9.24
C SER A 232 8.25 23.37 7.73
N MET A 233 9.34 23.68 7.02
CA MET A 233 9.29 23.98 5.58
C MET A 233 9.34 22.74 4.69
N ASN A 234 9.80 21.60 5.24
CA ASN A 234 10.19 20.40 4.49
C ASN A 234 9.59 19.11 5.08
N GLU A 235 8.44 19.19 5.73
CA GLU A 235 7.78 18.07 6.42
C GLU A 235 7.36 16.91 5.50
N SER A 236 7.35 17.13 4.18
CA SER A 236 7.18 16.11 3.14
C SER A 236 8.17 16.34 2.00
N ILE A 237 8.88 15.28 1.59
CA ILE A 237 9.86 15.30 0.50
C ILE A 237 9.35 14.46 -0.67
N PRO A 238 9.00 15.09 -1.81
CA PRO A 238 8.76 14.36 -3.06
C PRO A 238 10.08 13.80 -3.60
N PHE A 239 10.04 12.59 -4.15
CA PHE A 239 11.23 11.98 -4.74
C PHE A 239 10.95 11.15 -5.99
N THR A 240 12.01 10.93 -6.75
CA THR A 240 12.12 9.82 -7.70
C THR A 240 13.44 9.09 -7.46
N CYS A 241 13.44 7.77 -7.41
CA CYS A 241 14.63 6.95 -7.17
C CYS A 241 14.41 5.56 -7.77
N TRP A 242 15.32 4.61 -7.48
CA TRP A 242 15.26 3.22 -7.94
C TRP A 242 15.01 3.12 -9.45
N GLN A 243 16.09 3.28 -10.20
CA GLN A 243 16.05 3.08 -11.63
C GLN A 243 15.70 1.62 -11.94
N PHE A 244 14.72 1.42 -12.82
CA PHE A 244 14.36 0.13 -13.39
C PHE A 244 14.64 0.14 -14.89
N ASP A 245 15.30 -0.90 -15.38
CA ASP A 245 15.69 -1.03 -16.78
C ASP A 245 15.37 -2.40 -17.41
N GLU A 246 15.72 -2.56 -18.68
CA GLU A 246 15.40 -3.77 -19.46
C GLU A 246 16.16 -5.00 -18.93
N GLU A 247 17.34 -4.84 -18.35
CA GLU A 247 18.11 -5.93 -17.78
C GLU A 247 17.40 -6.47 -16.54
N MET A 248 17.00 -5.59 -15.63
CA MET A 248 16.17 -5.97 -14.47
C MET A 248 14.84 -6.61 -14.89
N ALA A 249 14.23 -6.13 -15.97
CA ALA A 249 13.02 -6.72 -16.52
C ALA A 249 13.21 -8.16 -17.02
N LYS A 250 14.40 -8.49 -17.53
CA LYS A 250 14.77 -9.83 -18.04
C LYS A 250 15.19 -10.79 -16.93
N ASP A 251 15.83 -10.28 -15.88
CA ASP A 251 16.35 -11.08 -14.76
C ASP A 251 15.25 -11.63 -13.83
N GLY A 252 14.03 -11.14 -14.00
CA GLY A 252 12.82 -11.62 -13.36
C GLY A 252 12.28 -10.62 -12.35
N ILE A 253 11.02 -10.25 -12.53
CA ILE A 253 10.32 -9.30 -11.66
C ILE A 253 10.05 -9.94 -10.29
N ARG A 254 10.69 -9.38 -9.26
CA ARG A 254 10.54 -9.79 -7.86
C ARG A 254 9.79 -8.76 -7.01
N PHE A 255 8.85 -8.06 -7.63
CA PHE A 255 7.94 -7.13 -6.96
C PHE A 255 6.50 -7.34 -7.46
N PRO A 256 5.48 -6.91 -6.69
CA PRO A 256 4.08 -7.08 -7.07
C PRO A 256 3.78 -6.44 -8.43
N THR A 257 3.21 -7.22 -9.35
CA THR A 257 2.71 -6.76 -10.64
C THR A 257 1.22 -7.01 -10.72
N GLY A 258 0.49 -6.34 -11.62
CA GLY A 258 -0.96 -6.52 -11.70
C GLY A 258 -1.77 -5.70 -10.70
N THR A 259 -1.12 -4.87 -9.87
CA THR A 259 -1.72 -4.33 -8.65
C THR A 259 -2.79 -3.30 -8.94
N TYR A 260 -2.61 -2.41 -9.93
CA TYR A 260 -3.68 -1.51 -10.37
C TYR A 260 -4.84 -2.29 -10.97
N ARG A 261 -4.59 -3.24 -11.88
CA ARG A 261 -5.67 -4.04 -12.48
C ARG A 261 -6.48 -4.80 -11.42
N PHE A 262 -5.81 -5.37 -10.44
CA PHE A 262 -6.45 -6.12 -9.37
C PHE A 262 -7.26 -5.21 -8.44
N TRP A 263 -6.63 -4.18 -7.86
CA TRP A 263 -7.26 -3.33 -6.86
C TRP A 263 -8.34 -2.43 -7.43
N LYS A 264 -8.24 -2.03 -8.70
CA LYS A 264 -9.35 -1.43 -9.45
C LYS A 264 -10.60 -2.31 -9.43
N ASN A 265 -10.47 -3.59 -9.73
CA ASN A 265 -11.62 -4.50 -9.74
C ASN A 265 -12.14 -4.76 -8.30
N MET A 266 -11.23 -4.91 -7.34
CA MET A 266 -11.60 -5.15 -5.93
C MET A 266 -12.31 -3.93 -5.33
N GLY A 267 -11.87 -2.71 -5.62
CA GLY A 267 -12.54 -1.50 -5.15
C GLY A 267 -13.93 -1.32 -5.75
N ALA A 268 -14.13 -1.68 -7.03
CA ALA A 268 -15.46 -1.70 -7.64
C ALA A 268 -16.41 -2.70 -6.95
N LEU A 269 -15.92 -3.86 -6.52
CA LEU A 269 -16.69 -4.83 -5.73
C LEU A 269 -16.93 -4.34 -4.30
N PHE A 270 -15.91 -3.77 -3.66
CA PHE A 270 -16.02 -3.22 -2.31
C PHE A 270 -17.12 -2.16 -2.21
N LYS A 271 -17.21 -1.25 -3.20
CA LYS A 271 -18.29 -0.23 -3.28
C LYS A 271 -19.71 -0.82 -3.22
N GLN A 272 -19.89 -2.10 -3.54
CA GLN A 272 -21.18 -2.80 -3.46
C GLN A 272 -21.45 -3.42 -2.08
N SER A 273 -20.42 -3.56 -1.24
CA SER A 273 -20.47 -4.25 0.05
C SER A 273 -20.37 -3.31 1.25
N TYR A 274 -19.69 -2.17 1.13
CA TYR A 274 -19.26 -1.36 2.28
C TYR A 274 -20.41 -0.84 3.17
N LYS A 275 -21.63 -0.72 2.64
CA LYS A 275 -22.81 -0.26 3.41
C LYS A 275 -23.41 -1.34 4.31
N ASP A 276 -23.04 -2.60 4.10
CA ASP A 276 -23.65 -3.78 4.74
C ASP A 276 -22.55 -4.64 5.37
N LYS A 277 -22.66 -4.83 6.69
CA LYS A 277 -21.67 -5.58 7.49
C LYS A 277 -21.45 -6.99 6.95
N ASP A 278 -22.53 -7.71 6.69
CA ASP A 278 -22.45 -9.14 6.34
C ASP A 278 -21.86 -9.30 4.94
N LYS A 279 -22.24 -8.42 4.00
CA LYS A 279 -21.66 -8.39 2.66
C LYS A 279 -20.18 -8.02 2.67
N LEU A 280 -19.78 -7.07 3.51
CA LEU A 280 -18.37 -6.71 3.65
C LEU A 280 -17.56 -7.87 4.22
N ILE A 281 -18.05 -8.55 5.26
CA ILE A 281 -17.40 -9.75 5.80
C ILE A 281 -17.31 -10.85 4.75
N GLU A 282 -18.36 -11.07 3.96
CA GLU A 282 -18.34 -12.03 2.85
C GLU A 282 -17.29 -11.65 1.79
N PHE A 283 -17.25 -10.38 1.38
CA PHE A 283 -16.24 -9.86 0.45
C PHE A 283 -14.82 -10.13 0.95
N LEU A 284 -14.53 -9.82 2.23
CA LEU A 284 -13.22 -10.04 2.85
C LEU A 284 -12.86 -11.52 2.93
N LYS A 285 -13.82 -12.40 3.24
CA LYS A 285 -13.62 -13.86 3.24
C LYS A 285 -13.30 -14.39 1.86
N VAL A 286 -13.97 -13.89 0.82
CA VAL A 286 -13.71 -14.25 -0.58
C VAL A 286 -12.33 -13.75 -1.01
N LEU A 287 -11.98 -12.50 -0.67
CA LEU A 287 -10.66 -11.93 -0.94
C LEU A 287 -9.54 -12.82 -0.36
N ASN A 288 -9.69 -13.26 0.89
CA ASN A 288 -8.76 -14.19 1.53
C ASN A 288 -8.80 -15.60 0.93
N PHE A 289 -9.95 -16.09 0.48
CA PHE A 289 -10.05 -17.42 -0.12
C PHE A 289 -9.35 -17.54 -1.48
N GLU A 290 -9.38 -16.48 -2.27
CA GLU A 290 -8.78 -16.46 -3.62
C GLU A 290 -7.26 -16.36 -3.56
N ASN A 291 -6.68 -15.88 -2.45
CA ASN A 291 -5.23 -15.76 -2.32
C ASN A 291 -4.60 -17.03 -1.71
N TYR A 292 -3.54 -17.50 -2.36
CA TYR A 292 -2.93 -18.80 -2.15
C TYR A 292 -2.31 -18.95 -0.76
N TYR A 293 -1.69 -17.88 -0.25
CA TYR A 293 -1.03 -17.88 1.06
C TYR A 293 -2.02 -17.73 2.23
N SER A 294 -3.19 -17.12 1.98
CA SER A 294 -4.14 -16.74 3.02
C SER A 294 -5.38 -17.61 3.12
N ARG A 295 -5.64 -18.48 2.13
CA ARG A 295 -6.88 -19.25 1.96
C ARG A 295 -7.41 -19.93 3.23
N HIS A 296 -6.52 -20.39 4.11
CA HIS A 296 -6.87 -21.08 5.35
C HIS A 296 -6.48 -20.32 6.62
N LEU A 297 -5.61 -19.30 6.51
CA LEU A 297 -5.00 -18.66 7.67
C LEU A 297 -5.68 -17.35 8.05
N PHE A 298 -6.13 -16.57 7.07
CA PHE A 298 -6.71 -15.25 7.32
C PHE A 298 -8.24 -15.24 7.41
N GLN A 299 -8.92 -16.33 7.03
CA GLN A 299 -10.39 -16.38 7.13
C GLN A 299 -10.91 -16.21 8.56
N ASP A 300 -10.11 -16.63 9.55
CA ASP A 300 -10.42 -16.52 10.97
C ASP A 300 -9.94 -15.19 11.59
N GLN A 301 -9.20 -14.36 10.84
CA GLN A 301 -8.62 -13.09 11.31
C GLN A 301 -9.41 -11.87 10.82
N ILE A 302 -10.74 -11.96 10.94
CA ILE A 302 -11.67 -10.83 10.74
C ILE A 302 -12.33 -10.53 12.08
N TYR A 303 -11.98 -9.39 12.66
CA TYR A 303 -12.49 -8.91 13.94
C TYR A 303 -13.64 -7.94 13.72
N THR A 304 -14.70 -8.06 14.51
CA THR A 304 -15.80 -7.08 14.52
C THR A 304 -16.06 -6.63 15.94
N SER A 305 -15.99 -5.33 16.20
CA SER A 305 -16.18 -4.77 17.55
C SER A 305 -16.63 -3.31 17.47
N THR A 306 -16.48 -2.58 18.57
CA THR A 306 -16.65 -1.13 18.65
C THR A 306 -15.30 -0.49 18.96
N VAL A 307 -15.04 0.69 18.41
CA VAL A 307 -13.87 1.50 18.78
C VAL A 307 -14.03 1.99 20.20
N ASP A 308 -13.19 1.53 21.12
CA ASP A 308 -13.20 1.99 22.51
C ASP A 308 -12.41 3.29 22.65
N ASP A 309 -11.21 3.33 22.08
CA ASP A 309 -10.35 4.50 22.14
C ASP A 309 -9.36 4.54 20.99
N ILE A 310 -8.83 5.73 20.71
CA ILE A 310 -7.78 5.94 19.72
C ILE A 310 -6.68 6.73 20.41
N VAL A 311 -5.55 6.06 20.60
CA VAL A 311 -4.41 6.62 21.30
C VAL A 311 -3.40 7.07 20.26
N GLN A 312 -3.11 8.37 20.22
CA GLN A 312 -2.05 8.95 19.40
C GLN A 312 -0.87 9.28 20.30
N VAL A 313 0.31 8.85 19.91
CA VAL A 313 1.56 9.08 20.64
C VAL A 313 2.31 10.22 19.93
N PRO A 314 2.74 11.26 20.65
CA PRO A 314 3.53 12.33 20.07
C PRO A 314 4.76 11.78 19.35
N ASN A 315 4.93 12.12 18.09
CA ASN A 315 6.10 11.73 17.32
C ASN A 315 6.43 12.81 16.28
N ASP A 316 7.72 13.13 16.18
CA ASP A 316 8.20 14.21 15.32
C ASP A 316 8.29 13.83 13.84
N ARG A 317 7.96 12.59 13.46
CA ARG A 317 8.08 12.12 12.07
C ARG A 317 6.86 11.38 11.53
N TRP A 318 6.14 10.65 12.37
CA TRP A 318 5.11 9.71 11.93
C TRP A 318 3.83 9.85 12.72
N ASN A 319 2.71 9.40 12.13
CA ASN A 319 1.49 9.19 12.90
C ASN A 319 1.63 7.87 13.65
N VAL A 320 1.84 7.94 14.97
CA VAL A 320 2.09 6.77 15.81
C VAL A 320 0.97 6.59 16.81
N GLY A 321 0.56 5.35 17.04
CA GLY A 321 -0.44 5.07 18.05
C GLY A 321 -1.05 3.69 17.96
N TYR A 322 -2.22 3.55 18.58
CA TYR A 322 -3.03 2.35 18.46
C TYR A 322 -4.52 2.62 18.66
N ILE A 323 -5.34 1.79 18.03
CA ILE A 323 -6.80 1.76 18.20
C ILE A 323 -7.15 0.65 19.18
N LYS A 324 -7.86 0.98 20.25
CA LYS A 324 -8.41 0.01 21.21
C LYS A 324 -9.76 -0.49 20.76
N PHE A 325 -9.94 -1.81 20.79
CA PHE A 325 -11.20 -2.47 20.45
C PHE A 325 -11.32 -3.77 21.24
N ASP A 326 -12.54 -4.33 21.29
CA ASP A 326 -12.80 -5.58 22.00
C ASP A 326 -12.31 -5.55 23.46
N VAL A 327 -12.70 -4.48 24.17
CA VAL A 327 -12.32 -4.23 25.57
C VAL A 327 -13.29 -4.95 26.50
N ASP A 328 -12.73 -5.71 27.44
CA ASP A 328 -13.45 -6.35 28.55
C ASP A 328 -12.78 -6.03 29.90
N ALA A 329 -13.21 -6.69 30.98
CA ALA A 329 -12.71 -6.41 32.32
C ALA A 329 -11.25 -6.85 32.54
N ASP A 330 -10.75 -7.80 31.74
CA ASP A 330 -9.47 -8.46 31.93
C ASP A 330 -8.47 -8.19 30.79
N SER A 331 -8.95 -7.72 29.64
CA SER A 331 -8.14 -7.52 28.44
C SER A 331 -8.70 -6.52 27.43
N GLU A 332 -7.84 -6.09 26.51
CA GLU A 332 -8.20 -5.31 25.33
C GLU A 332 -7.39 -5.78 24.11
N LYS A 333 -7.91 -5.55 22.90
CA LYS A 333 -7.12 -5.65 21.67
C LYS A 333 -6.69 -4.27 21.19
N ARG A 334 -5.51 -4.22 20.59
CA ARG A 334 -4.89 -3.01 20.06
C ARG A 334 -4.44 -3.24 18.63
N LEU A 335 -4.83 -2.34 17.74
CA LEU A 335 -4.31 -2.23 16.39
C LEU A 335 -3.26 -1.13 16.39
N TYR A 336 -1.99 -1.50 16.31
CA TYR A 336 -0.85 -0.57 16.36
C TYR A 336 -0.50 -0.05 14.97
N PHE A 337 -0.20 1.25 14.90
CA PHE A 337 0.19 1.91 13.66
C PHE A 337 1.39 2.85 13.82
N VAL A 338 2.19 2.94 12.75
CA VAL A 338 3.27 3.91 12.52
C VAL A 338 3.13 4.31 11.06
N ASN A 339 2.26 5.28 10.78
CA ASN A 339 1.58 5.49 9.49
C ASN A 339 0.81 4.25 8.99
N GLU A 340 1.44 3.10 8.87
CA GLU A 340 0.81 1.85 8.49
C GLU A 340 0.35 1.10 9.75
N ASN A 341 -0.75 0.36 9.66
CA ASN A 341 -1.07 -0.69 10.61
C ASN A 341 -0.02 -1.80 10.51
N LEU A 342 0.62 -2.11 11.64
CA LEU A 342 1.75 -3.04 11.70
C LEU A 342 1.40 -4.33 12.42
N THR A 343 0.65 -4.25 13.52
CA THR A 343 0.34 -5.42 14.33
C THR A 343 -0.99 -5.27 15.07
N ILE A 344 -1.66 -6.40 15.28
CA ILE A 344 -2.75 -6.53 16.23
C ILE A 344 -2.21 -7.31 17.42
N SER A 345 -2.40 -6.79 18.62
CA SER A 345 -2.06 -7.53 19.84
C SER A 345 -3.19 -7.50 20.86
N LYS A 346 -3.22 -8.52 21.72
CA LYS A 346 -4.08 -8.58 22.90
C LYS A 346 -3.26 -8.22 24.14
N LEU A 347 -3.69 -7.18 24.86
CA LEU A 347 -3.15 -6.84 26.17
C LEU A 347 -4.02 -7.50 27.25
N THR A 348 -3.39 -8.25 28.16
CA THR A 348 -4.05 -8.76 29.37
C THR A 348 -3.62 -7.92 30.58
N TYR A 349 -4.58 -7.35 31.31
CA TYR A 349 -4.29 -6.34 32.35
C TYR A 349 -3.61 -6.92 33.59
N LYS A 350 -3.92 -8.18 33.93
CA LYS A 350 -3.43 -8.81 35.17
C LYS A 350 -1.91 -8.90 35.25
N ASP A 351 -1.26 -9.13 34.10
CA ASP A 351 0.18 -9.35 33.97
C ASP A 351 0.84 -8.39 32.98
N ASN A 352 0.08 -7.41 32.45
CA ASN A 352 0.50 -6.51 31.37
C ASN A 352 1.11 -7.27 30.18
N LYS A 353 0.63 -8.49 29.91
CA LYS A 353 1.16 -9.30 28.83
C LYS A 353 0.54 -8.88 27.50
N LEU A 354 1.40 -8.60 26.52
CA LEU A 354 1.01 -8.35 25.14
C LEU A 354 1.22 -9.63 24.30
N GLU A 355 0.17 -10.12 23.66
CA GLU A 355 0.22 -11.26 22.72
C GLU A 355 -0.06 -10.78 21.30
N THR A 356 0.89 -10.99 20.38
CA THR A 356 0.70 -10.67 18.95
C THR A 356 -0.30 -11.64 18.32
N LEU A 357 -1.34 -11.10 17.68
CA LEU A 357 -2.38 -11.86 16.99
C LEU A 357 -2.20 -11.86 15.47
N ALA A 358 -1.65 -10.78 14.93
CA ALA A 358 -1.33 -10.63 13.50
C ALA A 358 -0.25 -9.58 13.32
N THR A 359 0.60 -9.74 12.29
CA THR A 359 1.70 -8.81 12.01
C THR A 359 1.92 -8.63 10.51
N ALA A 360 2.49 -7.48 10.14
CA ALA A 360 3.11 -7.29 8.83
C ALA A 360 4.15 -8.40 8.56
N PRO A 361 4.36 -8.82 7.29
CA PRO A 361 3.98 -8.14 6.06
C PRO A 361 2.52 -8.34 5.62
N SER A 362 1.71 -9.14 6.33
CA SER A 362 0.27 -9.24 6.05
C SER A 362 -0.40 -7.86 6.10
N SER A 363 -1.38 -7.60 5.24
CA SER A 363 -2.11 -6.33 5.28
C SER A 363 -3.12 -6.38 6.43
N ILE A 364 -3.15 -5.34 7.26
CA ILE A 364 -4.08 -5.20 8.38
C ILE A 364 -4.91 -3.95 8.15
N THR A 365 -6.18 -4.11 7.79
CA THR A 365 -7.02 -2.98 7.37
C THR A 365 -8.23 -2.85 8.29
N SER A 366 -8.47 -1.61 8.73
CA SER A 366 -9.62 -1.20 9.53
C SER A 366 -10.69 -0.55 8.66
N PHE A 367 -11.95 -0.93 8.88
CA PHE A 367 -13.12 -0.34 8.26
C PHE A 367 -14.03 0.22 9.36
N PHE A 368 -14.23 1.53 9.38
CA PHE A 368 -15.03 2.22 10.38
C PHE A 368 -16.42 2.49 9.86
N LYS A 369 -17.44 2.17 10.66
CA LYS A 369 -18.83 2.48 10.32
C LYS A 369 -19.13 3.96 10.55
N ASP A 370 -18.82 4.80 9.57
CA ASP A 370 -19.09 6.23 9.63
C ASP A 370 -20.58 6.48 9.35
N PRO A 371 -21.35 7.02 10.32
CA PRO A 371 -22.75 7.36 10.11
C PRO A 371 -22.93 8.65 9.28
N ASN A 372 -21.91 9.49 9.16
CA ASN A 372 -21.98 10.81 8.53
C ASN A 372 -20.68 11.15 7.76
N PRO A 373 -20.30 10.38 6.73
CA PRO A 373 -19.11 10.66 5.96
C PRO A 373 -19.24 11.96 5.16
N ASP A 374 -18.10 12.53 4.77
CA ASP A 374 -18.09 13.70 3.90
C ASP A 374 -18.71 13.34 2.55
N LYS A 375 -19.51 14.24 2.00
CA LYS A 375 -20.18 14.04 0.71
C LYS A 375 -19.20 14.29 -0.44
N VAL A 376 -18.28 13.36 -0.64
CA VAL A 376 -17.30 13.37 -1.74
C VAL A 376 -17.76 12.45 -2.87
N PRO A 377 -17.46 12.76 -4.15
CA PRO A 377 -17.75 11.87 -5.26
C PRO A 377 -17.03 10.52 -5.12
N ILE A 378 -17.71 9.43 -5.49
CA ILE A 378 -17.15 8.07 -5.53
C ILE A 378 -17.37 7.38 -6.88
N GLY A 379 -17.75 8.17 -7.88
CA GLY A 379 -18.05 7.76 -9.24
C GLY A 379 -18.25 8.97 -10.14
N THR A 380 -18.24 8.72 -11.45
CA THR A 380 -18.42 9.73 -12.50
C THR A 380 -19.89 10.07 -12.77
N ASP A 381 -20.82 9.31 -12.18
CA ASP A 381 -22.26 9.44 -12.34
C ASP A 381 -22.92 10.39 -11.31
N GLY A 382 -22.11 11.07 -10.50
CA GLY A 382 -22.57 11.96 -9.43
C GLY A 382 -22.87 11.24 -8.12
N THR A 383 -22.61 9.93 -8.01
CA THR A 383 -22.70 9.20 -6.74
C THR A 383 -21.71 9.74 -5.73
N THR A 384 -22.16 10.00 -4.51
CA THR A 384 -21.33 10.43 -3.38
C THR A 384 -21.17 9.34 -2.34
N LEU A 385 -20.11 9.43 -1.54
CA LEU A 385 -19.89 8.57 -0.38
C LEU A 385 -21.08 8.65 0.58
N GLU A 386 -21.54 7.49 1.04
CA GLU A 386 -22.70 7.34 1.92
C GLU A 386 -22.28 6.64 3.23
N PRO A 387 -23.12 6.69 4.28
CA PRO A 387 -22.86 5.98 5.52
C PRO A 387 -22.57 4.50 5.31
N GLY A 388 -21.54 3.98 5.99
CA GLY A 388 -21.07 2.60 5.81
C GLY A 388 -19.71 2.37 6.44
N PHE A 389 -19.14 1.19 6.20
CA PHE A 389 -17.80 0.80 6.63
C PHE A 389 -16.75 1.33 5.66
N ILE A 390 -16.01 2.36 6.07
CA ILE A 390 -15.08 3.08 5.20
C ILE A 390 -13.64 2.74 5.61
N PRO A 391 -12.75 2.42 4.64
CA PRO A 391 -11.35 2.10 4.92
C PRO A 391 -10.55 3.39 5.14
N TYR A 392 -10.79 4.07 6.26
CA TYR A 392 -9.97 5.21 6.65
C TYR A 392 -8.56 4.74 7.00
N ASN A 393 -7.58 5.46 6.46
CA ASN A 393 -6.17 5.23 6.71
C ASN A 393 -5.68 6.23 7.77
N THR A 394 -4.48 6.05 8.32
CA THR A 394 -3.91 6.96 9.32
C THR A 394 -3.65 8.38 8.78
N GLY A 395 -3.64 8.57 7.45
CA GLY A 395 -3.72 9.91 6.86
C GLY A 395 -5.06 10.62 7.18
N ASP A 396 -6.09 9.88 7.58
CA ASP A 396 -7.39 10.38 8.03
C ASP A 396 -7.51 10.39 9.57
N ILE A 397 -6.39 10.44 10.31
CA ILE A 397 -6.40 10.24 11.78
C ILE A 397 -7.34 11.18 12.53
N ASP A 398 -7.45 12.44 12.11
CA ASP A 398 -8.38 13.43 12.67
C ASP A 398 -9.85 13.04 12.52
N LYS A 399 -10.17 12.33 11.44
CA LYS A 399 -11.50 11.79 11.22
C LYS A 399 -11.70 10.53 12.04
N ILE A 400 -10.71 9.62 12.03
CA ILE A 400 -10.72 8.39 12.82
C ILE A 400 -10.93 8.73 14.31
N ALA A 401 -10.23 9.73 14.86
CA ALA A 401 -10.35 10.19 16.24
C ALA A 401 -11.78 10.58 16.66
N LYS A 402 -12.63 10.98 15.71
CA LYS A 402 -14.03 11.36 15.95
C LYS A 402 -15.00 10.16 15.89
N LEU A 403 -14.50 8.98 15.55
CA LEU A 403 -15.26 7.74 15.39
C LEU A 403 -15.19 6.84 16.63
N LYS A 404 -14.87 7.39 17.81
CA LYS A 404 -15.01 6.65 19.08
C LYS A 404 -16.46 6.18 19.27
N GLY A 405 -16.64 4.93 19.67
CA GLY A 405 -17.95 4.31 19.87
C GLY A 405 -18.64 3.82 18.61
N VAL A 406 -18.03 3.94 17.42
CA VAL A 406 -18.59 3.35 16.20
C VAL A 406 -18.15 1.89 16.01
N GLU A 407 -18.93 1.15 15.24
CA GLU A 407 -18.60 -0.21 14.86
C GLU A 407 -17.36 -0.25 13.93
N ILE A 408 -16.45 -1.17 14.20
CA ILE A 408 -15.22 -1.38 13.42
C ILE A 408 -15.12 -2.84 12.97
N ILE A 409 -14.65 -3.02 11.73
CA ILE A 409 -14.19 -4.31 11.21
C ILE A 409 -12.70 -4.20 10.97
N ILE A 410 -11.91 -5.14 11.47
CA ILE A 410 -10.48 -5.22 11.19
C ILE A 410 -10.22 -6.55 10.50
N ALA A 411 -9.59 -6.51 9.32
CA ALA A 411 -9.30 -7.69 8.54
C ALA A 411 -7.80 -7.82 8.29
N VAL A 412 -7.29 -9.02 8.53
CA VAL A 412 -5.96 -9.41 8.06
C VAL A 412 -6.13 -10.06 6.69
N THR A 413 -5.36 -9.58 5.70
CA THR A 413 -5.43 -10.04 4.32
C THR A 413 -4.04 -10.19 3.72
N ASP A 414 -3.92 -10.94 2.62
CA ASP A 414 -2.68 -10.93 1.84
C ASP A 414 -2.63 -9.62 1.03
N PRO A 415 -1.58 -8.80 1.19
CA PRO A 415 -1.46 -7.51 0.51
C PRO A 415 -1.26 -7.64 -1.00
N THR A 416 -0.82 -8.79 -1.50
CA THR A 416 -0.48 -8.98 -2.91
C THR A 416 -1.64 -9.51 -3.73
N ILE A 417 -1.48 -9.44 -5.05
CA ILE A 417 -2.39 -10.12 -5.97
C ILE A 417 -2.34 -11.64 -5.72
N PRO A 418 -3.47 -12.36 -5.88
CA PRO A 418 -3.49 -13.81 -5.82
C PRO A 418 -2.43 -14.44 -6.74
N SER A 419 -1.37 -14.97 -6.15
CA SER A 419 -0.21 -15.51 -6.86
C SER A 419 0.31 -16.76 -6.16
N LYS A 420 0.94 -17.65 -6.92
CA LYS A 420 1.63 -18.83 -6.38
C LYS A 420 3.00 -18.47 -5.78
N MET A 421 3.51 -17.28 -6.04
CA MET A 421 4.73 -16.74 -5.45
C MET A 421 4.42 -15.36 -4.89
N ASN A 422 4.69 -15.19 -3.59
CA ASN A 422 4.60 -13.92 -2.89
C ASN A 422 5.95 -13.65 -2.20
N PHE A 423 6.71 -12.72 -2.77
CA PHE A 423 8.04 -12.36 -2.32
C PHE A 423 8.05 -11.63 -0.96
N LEU A 424 6.93 -11.08 -0.49
CA LEU A 424 6.84 -10.50 0.86
C LEU A 424 7.02 -11.54 1.96
N TYR A 425 6.59 -12.77 1.70
CA TYR A 425 6.67 -13.86 2.65
C TYR A 425 7.95 -14.69 2.49
N GLU A 426 8.92 -14.23 1.68
CA GLU A 426 10.27 -14.80 1.70
C GLU A 426 11.02 -14.37 2.97
N ASP A 427 11.93 -15.22 3.44
CA ASP A 427 12.59 -15.04 4.74
C ASP A 427 13.29 -13.68 4.88
N ASP A 428 13.95 -13.19 3.83
CA ASP A 428 14.63 -11.88 3.87
C ASP A 428 13.63 -10.73 4.07
N MET A 429 12.52 -10.70 3.31
CA MET A 429 11.49 -9.66 3.49
C MET A 429 10.81 -9.76 4.85
N ARG A 430 10.50 -10.97 5.33
CA ARG A 430 9.92 -11.17 6.66
C ARG A 430 10.85 -10.63 7.75
N SER A 431 12.14 -10.97 7.69
CA SER A 431 13.14 -10.46 8.62
C SER A 431 13.25 -8.94 8.58
N ARG A 432 13.29 -8.32 7.39
CA ARG A 432 13.33 -6.85 7.27
C ARG A 432 12.12 -6.18 7.90
N PHE A 433 10.91 -6.71 7.68
CA PHE A 433 9.71 -6.19 8.34
C PHE A 433 9.83 -6.31 9.87
N LEU A 434 10.21 -7.48 10.38
CA LEU A 434 10.37 -7.69 11.82
C LEU A 434 11.44 -6.76 12.42
N ASP A 435 12.58 -6.60 11.76
CA ASP A 435 13.67 -5.73 12.22
C ASP A 435 13.23 -4.27 12.28
N VAL A 436 12.57 -3.76 11.22
CA VAL A 436 12.05 -2.39 11.19
C VAL A 436 11.00 -2.17 12.28
N MET A 437 10.05 -3.10 12.43
CA MET A 437 8.99 -2.96 13.42
C MET A 437 9.53 -3.06 14.86
N ASN A 438 10.39 -4.03 15.15
CA ASN A 438 10.99 -4.20 16.46
C ASN A 438 11.85 -2.99 16.83
N GLY A 439 12.69 -2.50 15.92
CA GLY A 439 13.48 -1.28 16.15
C GLY A 439 12.59 -0.05 16.39
N THR A 440 11.48 0.05 15.67
CA THR A 440 10.52 1.15 15.84
C THR A 440 9.82 1.08 17.20
N PHE A 441 9.32 -0.09 17.62
CA PHE A 441 8.65 -0.21 18.92
C PHE A 441 9.62 -0.14 20.10
N GLU A 442 10.85 -0.63 19.96
CA GLU A 442 11.91 -0.42 20.94
C GLU A 442 12.17 1.07 21.17
N GLN A 443 12.31 1.85 20.09
CA GLN A 443 12.47 3.29 20.18
C GLN A 443 11.26 3.95 20.85
N LEU A 444 10.04 3.59 20.45
CA LEU A 444 8.82 4.19 21.01
C LEU A 444 8.65 3.88 22.51
N ASN A 445 8.96 2.66 22.94
CA ASN A 445 8.96 2.29 24.36
C ASN A 445 10.05 3.05 25.14
N ALA A 446 11.23 3.26 24.55
CA ALA A 446 12.31 4.02 25.19
C ALA A 446 12.01 5.52 25.32
N GLU A 447 11.25 6.08 24.38
CA GLU A 447 10.86 7.49 24.37
C GLU A 447 9.58 7.77 25.16
N ASN A 448 8.75 6.74 25.43
CA ASN A 448 7.44 6.93 26.03
C ASN A 448 7.06 5.86 27.07
N ASP A 449 7.32 6.12 28.35
CA ASP A 449 7.00 5.20 29.45
C ASP A 449 5.48 5.04 29.72
N GLU A 450 4.64 5.94 29.21
CA GLU A 450 3.18 5.94 29.46
C GLU A 450 2.39 5.01 28.53
N TYR A 451 2.95 4.65 27.37
CA TYR A 451 2.27 3.85 26.36
C TYR A 451 2.90 2.45 26.28
N ILE A 452 2.06 1.43 26.16
CA ILE A 452 2.53 0.04 26.07
C ILE A 452 2.56 -0.37 24.60
N PHE A 453 3.74 -0.40 23.98
CA PHE A 453 3.99 -1.01 22.68
C PHE A 453 4.57 -2.42 22.81
N PRO A 454 4.48 -3.27 21.76
CA PRO A 454 5.11 -4.58 21.78
C PRO A 454 6.64 -4.49 21.96
N ASP A 455 7.19 -5.18 22.97
CA ASP A 455 8.65 -5.25 23.20
C ASP A 455 9.36 -6.05 22.10
N LEU A 456 8.72 -7.12 21.63
CA LEU A 456 9.20 -7.94 20.54
C LEU A 456 7.98 -8.50 19.79
N ILE A 457 7.94 -8.26 18.50
CA ILE A 457 6.97 -8.90 17.62
C ILE A 457 7.46 -10.31 17.34
N GLU A 458 6.79 -11.29 17.94
CA GLU A 458 6.97 -12.68 17.57
C GLU A 458 6.40 -12.95 16.17
N GLU A 459 7.01 -13.90 15.48
CA GLU A 459 6.62 -14.26 14.13
C GLU A 459 5.26 -14.98 14.10
N VAL A 460 4.19 -14.19 13.97
CA VAL A 460 2.83 -14.67 13.70
C VAL A 460 2.50 -14.41 12.23
N ILE A 461 3.42 -14.83 11.35
CA ILE A 461 3.32 -14.69 9.90
C ILE A 461 2.93 -16.05 9.31
N PRO A 462 1.93 -16.12 8.41
CA PRO A 462 1.70 -17.29 7.59
C PRO A 462 2.97 -17.80 6.93
N LEU A 463 3.31 -19.07 7.17
CA LEU A 463 4.32 -19.73 6.36
C LEU A 463 3.73 -20.07 4.98
N PRO A 464 4.52 -20.02 3.90
CA PRO A 464 4.10 -20.51 2.60
C PRO A 464 3.54 -21.94 2.75
N PRO A 465 2.43 -22.30 2.08
CA PRO A 465 2.02 -23.70 2.03
C PRO A 465 3.16 -24.55 1.47
N LEU A 466 3.40 -25.70 2.08
CA LEU A 466 4.44 -26.64 1.65
C LEU A 466 4.21 -26.99 0.17
N LYS A 467 5.31 -27.14 -0.60
CA LYS A 467 5.28 -27.42 -2.06
C LYS A 467 4.37 -28.58 -2.48
N ASP A 468 4.03 -29.47 -1.56
CA ASP A 468 3.21 -30.66 -1.79
C ASP A 468 1.68 -30.40 -1.77
N ASP A 469 1.24 -29.18 -1.42
CA ASP A 469 -0.19 -28.79 -1.41
C ASP A 469 -0.66 -28.04 -2.68
N VAL A 470 0.17 -27.95 -3.73
CA VAL A 470 -0.07 -27.19 -4.99
C VAL A 470 -0.74 -28.02 -6.10
#